data_AF-A0A1G3H797-F1
#
_entry.id   AF-A0A1G3H797-F1
#
_cell.length_a   1.000
_cell.length_b   1.000
_cell.length_c   1.000
_cell.angle_alpha   90.00
_cell.angle_beta   90.00
_cell.angle_gamma   90.00
#
_symmetry.space_group_name_H-M   'P 1'
#
loop_
_entity.id
_entity.type
_entity.pdbx_description
1 polymer ?
#
loop_
_entity_poly.entity_id
_entity_poly.type
_entity_poly.pdbx_seq_one_letter_code
_entity_poly.pdbx_strand_id
1 'polypeptide(L)'
;MLPVDSRVDRLAAIGEPKLQFKEVDRLLKCAQALLEKQALGLGHSLATCPASHSAAFDKILSDALIFLTERFCYEEDLMRSFTADPLLRNHIDRHKEDHADLSAELLAIVLNLQKYGLKELVFRFQRLLGTSLDDHRRNHDAILDRWLAGTTLEKSGVLPK
;
A
#
# COMPACT_ATOMS: atom_id res chain seq x y z
N MET A 1 -13.02 5.24 -22.05
CA MET A 1 -13.17 6.17 -20.90
C MET A 1 -13.85 5.41 -19.79
N LEU A 2 -13.16 5.12 -18.68
CA LEU A 2 -13.82 4.61 -17.47
C LEU A 2 -14.55 5.79 -16.79
N PRO A 3 -15.74 5.59 -16.21
CA PRO A 3 -16.51 6.67 -15.61
C PRO A 3 -15.78 7.25 -14.39
N VAL A 4 -15.68 8.58 -14.38
CA VAL A 4 -14.99 9.42 -13.40
C VAL A 4 -15.56 9.23 -11.99
N ASP A 5 -16.84 8.86 -11.87
CA ASP A 5 -17.51 8.59 -10.59
C ASP A 5 -16.88 7.43 -9.80
N SER A 6 -16.38 6.40 -10.48
CA SER A 6 -15.81 5.22 -9.80
C SER A 6 -14.46 5.50 -9.11
N ARG A 7 -13.76 6.57 -9.50
CA ARG A 7 -12.47 6.95 -8.91
C ARG A 7 -12.67 7.77 -7.65
N VAL A 8 -13.62 8.70 -7.66
CA VAL A 8 -13.95 9.53 -6.49
C VAL A 8 -14.58 8.67 -5.39
N ASP A 9 -15.47 7.73 -5.74
CA ASP A 9 -16.06 6.80 -4.77
C ASP A 9 -15.01 5.82 -4.20
N ARG A 10 -14.05 5.37 -5.02
CA ARG A 10 -12.89 4.60 -4.53
C ARG A 10 -12.02 5.43 -3.61
N LEU A 11 -11.72 6.68 -3.96
CA LEU A 11 -10.92 7.59 -3.14
C LEU A 11 -11.62 7.90 -1.80
N ALA A 12 -12.95 8.01 -1.79
CA ALA A 12 -13.73 8.16 -0.56
C ALA A 12 -13.70 6.88 0.30
N ALA A 13 -13.75 5.70 -0.31
CA ALA A 13 -13.55 4.42 0.40
C ALA A 13 -12.09 4.23 0.89
N ILE A 14 -11.11 4.79 0.16
CA ILE A 14 -9.68 4.94 0.54
C ILE A 14 -9.50 6.12 1.54
N GLY A 15 -10.55 6.84 1.90
CA GLY A 15 -10.52 7.81 3.00
C GLY A 15 -10.72 7.17 4.37
N GLU A 16 -11.41 6.02 4.45
CA GLU A 16 -11.70 5.34 5.72
C GLU A 16 -10.57 4.37 6.15
N PRO A 17 -9.78 4.68 7.19
CA PRO A 17 -8.59 3.89 7.54
C PRO A 17 -8.92 2.41 7.81
N LYS A 18 -10.12 2.11 8.32
CA LYS A 18 -10.57 0.76 8.68
C LYS A 18 -10.92 -0.14 7.48
N LEU A 19 -11.24 0.43 6.32
CA LEU A 19 -11.58 -0.34 5.11
C LEU A 19 -10.34 -0.68 4.28
N GLN A 20 -9.24 0.04 4.47
CA GLN A 20 -8.04 -0.02 3.63
C GLN A 20 -7.04 -1.10 4.03
N PHE A 21 -6.78 -1.27 5.32
CA PHE A 21 -5.86 -2.33 5.80
C PHE A 21 -6.43 -3.74 5.65
N LYS A 22 -7.76 -3.86 5.52
CA LYS A 22 -8.39 -5.13 5.14
C LYS A 22 -7.88 -5.62 3.79
N GLU A 23 -7.56 -4.71 2.86
CA GLU A 23 -7.06 -5.09 1.54
C GLU A 23 -5.60 -5.55 1.61
N VAL A 24 -4.74 -4.87 2.38
CA VAL A 24 -3.35 -5.31 2.65
C VAL A 24 -3.33 -6.69 3.31
N ASP A 25 -4.12 -6.88 4.38
CA ASP A 25 -4.27 -8.17 5.07
C ASP A 25 -4.80 -9.26 4.12
N ARG A 26 -5.74 -8.91 3.24
CA ARG A 26 -6.28 -9.83 2.23
C ARG A 26 -5.18 -10.25 1.25
N LEU A 27 -4.40 -9.30 0.73
CA LEU A 27 -3.31 -9.56 -0.22
C LEU A 27 -2.23 -10.45 0.42
N LEU A 28 -1.86 -10.20 1.68
CA LEU A 28 -0.93 -11.03 2.45
C LEU A 28 -1.44 -12.46 2.63
N LYS A 29 -2.72 -12.62 3.01
CA LYS A 29 -3.35 -13.95 3.15
C LYS A 29 -3.43 -14.69 1.82
N CYS A 30 -3.74 -13.99 0.73
CA CYS A 30 -3.75 -14.58 -0.61
C CYS A 30 -2.36 -15.06 -1.03
N ALA A 31 -1.30 -14.28 -0.78
CA ALA A 31 0.07 -14.66 -1.06
C ALA A 31 0.51 -15.90 -0.23
N GLN A 32 0.14 -15.96 1.05
CA GLN A 32 0.41 -17.12 1.92
C GLN A 32 -0.30 -18.39 1.43
N ALA A 33 -1.58 -18.29 1.10
CA ALA A 33 -2.35 -19.41 0.59
C ALA A 33 -1.78 -19.99 -0.72
N LEU A 34 -1.18 -19.14 -1.57
CA LEU A 34 -0.48 -19.60 -2.78
C LEU A 34 0.78 -20.42 -2.44
N LEU A 35 1.54 -19.99 -1.44
CA LEU A 35 2.74 -20.71 -0.98
C LEU A 35 2.39 -22.08 -0.37
N GLU A 36 1.34 -22.15 0.45
CA GLU A 36 0.87 -23.40 1.05
C GLU A 36 0.39 -24.40 -0.01
N LYS A 37 -0.36 -23.94 -1.01
CA LYS A 37 -0.79 -24.78 -2.15
C LYS A 37 0.38 -25.35 -2.95
N GLN A 38 1.46 -24.60 -3.09
CA GLN A 38 2.69 -25.08 -3.73
C GLN A 38 3.40 -26.14 -2.86
N ALA A 39 3.48 -25.91 -1.55
CA ALA A 39 4.18 -26.80 -0.61
C ALA A 39 3.50 -28.18 -0.44
N LEU A 40 2.17 -28.25 -0.57
CA LEU A 40 1.40 -29.50 -0.47
C LEU A 40 1.57 -30.46 -1.65
N GLY A 41 2.46 -30.17 -2.60
CA GLY A 41 2.74 -31.09 -3.70
C GLY A 41 1.55 -31.27 -4.65
N LEU A 42 0.55 -30.39 -4.62
CA LEU A 42 -0.44 -30.22 -5.70
C LEU A 42 0.21 -29.59 -6.96
N GLY A 43 1.54 -29.70 -7.07
CA GLY A 43 2.39 -29.07 -8.03
C GLY A 43 2.41 -29.83 -9.35
N HIS A 44 2.08 -29.12 -10.42
CA HIS A 44 2.78 -29.35 -11.66
C HIS A 44 4.21 -28.80 -11.54
N SER A 45 5.15 -29.54 -12.12
CA SER A 45 6.57 -29.24 -12.18
C SER A 45 6.87 -27.80 -12.59
N LEU A 46 7.90 -27.19 -12.01
CA LEU A 46 8.41 -25.86 -12.37
C LEU A 46 9.00 -25.77 -13.79
N ALA A 47 9.17 -26.91 -14.49
CA ALA A 47 9.49 -26.95 -15.92
C ALA A 47 8.25 -26.78 -16.82
N THR A 48 7.05 -26.93 -16.25
CA THR A 48 5.74 -26.85 -16.90
C THR A 48 4.72 -26.28 -15.89
N CYS A 49 5.02 -25.13 -15.30
CA CYS A 49 4.08 -24.52 -14.36
C CYS A 49 2.85 -24.01 -15.15
N PRO A 50 1.62 -24.45 -14.83
CA PRO A 50 0.44 -23.93 -15.50
C PRO A 50 0.35 -22.45 -15.14
N ALA A 51 0.04 -21.62 -16.13
CA ALA A 51 -0.06 -20.17 -16.04
C ALA A 51 -0.93 -19.62 -14.88
N SER A 52 -1.65 -20.47 -14.13
CA SER A 52 -2.62 -20.10 -13.09
C SER A 52 -2.01 -19.58 -11.78
N HIS A 53 -0.88 -20.11 -11.29
CA HIS A 53 -0.29 -19.65 -10.02
C HIS A 53 0.58 -18.39 -10.18
N SER A 54 1.34 -18.29 -11.28
CA SER A 54 2.07 -17.07 -11.64
C SER A 54 1.09 -15.93 -11.88
N ALA A 55 0.07 -16.14 -12.73
CA ALA A 55 -0.92 -15.09 -13.01
C ALA A 55 -1.71 -14.65 -11.77
N ALA A 56 -1.95 -15.56 -10.81
CA ALA A 56 -2.59 -15.20 -9.54
C ALA A 56 -1.69 -14.30 -8.68
N PHE A 57 -0.38 -14.58 -8.60
CA PHE A 57 0.55 -13.74 -7.86
C PHE A 57 0.82 -12.41 -8.59
N ASP A 58 0.92 -12.43 -9.92
CA ASP A 58 1.04 -11.23 -10.76
C ASP A 58 -0.16 -10.29 -10.55
N LYS A 59 -1.36 -10.86 -10.42
CA LYS A 59 -2.57 -10.09 -10.07
C LYS A 59 -2.47 -9.49 -8.67
N ILE A 60 -2.03 -10.25 -7.67
CA ILE A 60 -1.86 -9.75 -6.29
C ILE A 60 -0.87 -8.57 -6.26
N LEU A 61 0.25 -8.69 -6.97
CA LEU A 61 1.22 -7.60 -7.07
C LEU A 61 0.66 -6.38 -7.81
N SER A 62 -0.11 -6.61 -8.89
CA SER A 62 -0.76 -5.53 -9.62
C SER A 62 -1.80 -4.80 -8.77
N ASP A 63 -2.62 -5.54 -8.03
CA ASP A 63 -3.59 -4.99 -7.09
C ASP A 63 -2.89 -4.18 -5.99
N ALA A 64 -1.77 -4.68 -5.46
CA ALA A 64 -0.97 -3.98 -4.45
C ALA A 64 -0.34 -2.68 -4.99
N LEU A 65 0.18 -2.71 -6.23
CA LEU A 65 0.77 -1.55 -6.87
C LEU A 65 -0.26 -0.45 -7.08
N ILE A 66 -1.44 -0.81 -7.60
CA ILE A 66 -2.55 0.14 -7.78
C ILE A 66 -2.93 0.72 -6.42
N PHE A 67 -3.16 -0.13 -5.41
CA PHE A 67 -3.57 0.30 -4.08
C PHE A 67 -2.57 1.28 -3.44
N LEU A 68 -1.29 0.90 -3.37
CA LEU A 68 -0.27 1.75 -2.73
C LEU A 68 -0.05 3.05 -3.50
N THR A 69 -0.03 3.01 -4.83
CA THR A 69 0.12 4.23 -5.64
C THR A 69 -1.06 5.20 -5.42
N GLU A 70 -2.30 4.68 -5.46
CA GLU A 70 -3.48 5.51 -5.22
C GLU A 70 -3.47 6.10 -3.80
N ARG A 71 -3.03 5.32 -2.80
CA ARG A 71 -2.92 5.77 -1.41
C ARG A 71 -1.86 6.86 -1.24
N PHE A 72 -0.66 6.64 -1.73
CA PHE A 72 0.45 7.60 -1.63
C PHE A 72 0.10 8.93 -2.32
N CYS A 73 -0.50 8.87 -3.52
CA CYS A 73 -0.98 10.08 -4.19
C CYS A 73 -2.03 10.83 -3.38
N TYR A 74 -2.98 10.11 -2.78
CA TYR A 74 -4.01 10.72 -1.94
C TYR A 74 -3.42 11.42 -0.70
N GLU A 75 -2.52 10.75 0.03
CA GLU A 75 -1.85 11.32 1.20
C GLU A 75 -0.99 12.53 0.82
N GLU A 76 -0.26 12.45 -0.28
CA GLU A 76 0.53 13.56 -0.78
C GLU A 76 -0.33 14.77 -1.14
N ASP A 77 -1.49 14.55 -1.75
CA ASP A 77 -2.45 15.61 -2.06
C ASP A 77 -3.03 16.25 -0.79
N LEU A 78 -3.30 15.46 0.26
CA LEU A 78 -3.67 16.00 1.57
C LEU A 78 -2.52 16.84 2.15
N MET A 79 -1.30 16.32 2.12
CA MET A 79 -0.10 16.97 2.65
C MET A 79 0.21 18.31 1.96
N ARG A 80 -0.14 18.48 0.68
CA ARG A 80 0.05 19.74 -0.06
C ARG A 80 -0.57 20.95 0.65
N SER A 81 -1.72 20.75 1.29
CA SER A 81 -2.42 21.83 2.00
C SER A 81 -1.68 22.34 3.25
N PHE A 82 -0.65 21.63 3.71
CA PHE A 82 0.13 21.93 4.91
C PHE A 82 1.56 22.41 4.63
N THR A 83 1.96 22.52 3.36
CA THR A 83 3.34 22.85 2.93
C THR A 83 3.84 24.24 3.33
N ALA A 84 2.94 25.12 3.76
CA ALA A 84 3.28 26.45 4.25
C ALA A 84 3.91 26.43 5.66
N ASP A 85 3.70 25.38 6.46
CA ASP A 85 4.29 25.25 7.79
C ASP A 85 5.73 24.68 7.68
N PRO A 86 6.78 25.45 8.07
CA PRO A 86 8.17 24.98 8.02
C PRO A 86 8.45 23.77 8.91
N LEU A 87 7.70 23.59 10.01
CA LEU A 87 7.87 22.46 10.93
C LEU A 87 7.31 21.17 10.32
N LEU A 88 6.27 21.28 9.50
CA LEU A 88 5.64 20.14 8.82
C LEU A 88 6.36 19.75 7.53
N ARG A 89 7.04 20.72 6.88
CA ARG A 89 7.75 20.49 5.61
C ARG A 89 8.74 19.34 5.68
N ASN A 90 9.59 19.30 6.70
CA ASN A 90 10.58 18.22 6.86
C ASN A 90 9.93 16.83 7.02
N HIS A 91 8.76 16.77 7.68
CA HIS A 91 8.04 15.51 7.81
C HIS A 91 7.38 15.11 6.49
N ILE A 92 6.75 16.06 5.78
CA ILE A 92 6.14 15.82 4.47
C ILE A 92 7.19 15.31 3.48
N ASP A 93 8.36 15.95 3.42
CA ASP A 93 9.44 15.53 2.52
C ASP A 93 9.88 14.10 2.84
N ARG A 94 10.07 13.77 4.12
CA ARG A 94 10.42 12.42 4.56
C ARG A 94 9.32 11.38 4.29
N HIS A 95 8.05 11.76 4.45
CA HIS A 95 6.90 10.91 4.14
C HIS A 95 6.90 10.55 2.63
N LYS A 96 7.16 11.54 1.77
CA LYS A 96 7.27 11.33 0.31
C LYS A 96 8.47 10.49 -0.10
N GLU A 97 9.61 10.65 0.58
CA GLU A 97 10.76 9.77 0.38
C GLU A 97 10.42 8.32 0.72
N ASP A 98 9.71 8.09 1.83
CA ASP A 98 9.27 6.75 2.23
C ASP A 98 8.28 6.13 1.21
N HIS A 99 7.36 6.93 0.66
CA HIS A 99 6.51 6.49 -0.47
C HIS A 99 7.32 6.06 -1.69
N ALA A 100 8.36 6.83 -2.03
CA ALA A 100 9.23 6.53 -3.17
C ALA A 100 10.01 5.24 -2.95
N ASP A 101 10.55 5.02 -1.74
CA ASP A 101 11.29 3.82 -1.38
C ASP A 101 10.39 2.57 -1.38
N LEU A 102 9.19 2.65 -0.78
CA LEU A 102 8.21 1.55 -0.80
C LEU A 102 7.76 1.22 -2.22
N SER A 103 7.53 2.23 -3.05
CA SER A 103 7.17 2.07 -4.46
C SER A 103 8.31 1.43 -5.26
N ALA A 104 9.57 1.82 -4.98
CA ALA A 104 10.75 1.24 -5.60
C ALA A 104 10.95 -0.22 -5.21
N GLU A 105 10.73 -0.57 -3.93
CA GLU A 105 10.79 -1.96 -3.46
C GLU A 105 9.71 -2.82 -4.13
N LEU A 106 8.47 -2.33 -4.23
CA LEU A 106 7.39 -3.04 -4.94
C LEU A 106 7.70 -3.22 -6.43
N LEU A 107 8.17 -2.17 -7.09
CA LEU A 107 8.56 -2.24 -8.50
C LEU A 107 9.71 -3.22 -8.72
N ALA A 108 10.68 -3.28 -7.80
CA ALA A 108 11.76 -4.26 -7.85
C ALA A 108 11.25 -5.70 -7.73
N ILE A 109 10.22 -5.96 -6.91
CA ILE A 109 9.56 -7.27 -6.84
C ILE A 109 8.90 -7.61 -8.19
N VAL A 110 8.13 -6.67 -8.76
CA VAL A 110 7.44 -6.85 -10.05
C VAL A 110 8.42 -7.09 -11.20
N LEU A 111 9.46 -6.28 -11.33
CA LEU A 111 10.45 -6.39 -12.42
C LEU A 111 11.27 -7.69 -12.36
N ASN A 112 11.36 -8.32 -11.20
CA ASN A 112 12.12 -9.55 -11.01
C ASN A 112 11.22 -10.79 -10.82
N LEU A 113 9.93 -10.69 -11.17
CA LEU A 113 8.95 -11.79 -11.09
C LEU A 113 9.46 -13.10 -11.71
N GLN A 114 10.02 -13.03 -12.92
CA GLN A 114 10.53 -14.20 -13.63
C GLN A 114 11.85 -14.75 -13.06
N LYS A 115 12.56 -13.93 -12.28
CA LYS A 115 13.87 -14.28 -11.70
C LYS A 115 13.72 -14.97 -10.35
N TYR A 116 12.67 -14.63 -9.59
CA TYR A 116 12.44 -15.16 -8.26
C TYR A 116 11.51 -16.39 -8.29
N GLY A 117 11.78 -17.36 -7.43
CA GLY A 117 10.80 -18.40 -7.12
C GLY A 117 9.65 -17.85 -6.28
N LEU A 118 8.46 -18.47 -6.36
CA LEU A 118 7.26 -18.03 -5.62
C LEU A 118 7.51 -17.83 -4.12
N LYS A 119 8.32 -18.69 -3.47
CA LYS A 119 8.68 -18.54 -2.05
C LYS A 119 9.41 -17.22 -1.76
N GLU A 120 10.37 -16.85 -2.60
CA GLU A 120 11.14 -15.61 -2.45
C GLU A 120 10.25 -14.39 -2.73
N LEU A 121 9.39 -14.49 -3.74
CA LEU A 121 8.40 -13.46 -4.06
C LEU A 121 7.43 -13.21 -2.90
N VAL A 122 6.86 -14.27 -2.32
CA VAL A 122 5.96 -14.18 -1.16
C VAL A 122 6.71 -13.60 0.04
N PHE A 123 7.94 -14.01 0.30
CA PHE A 123 8.75 -13.47 1.40
C PHE A 123 9.01 -11.97 1.24
N ARG A 124 9.43 -11.52 0.07
CA ARG A 124 9.66 -10.08 -0.21
C ARG A 124 8.37 -9.27 -0.09
N PHE A 125 7.29 -9.80 -0.64
CA PHE A 125 5.99 -9.15 -0.57
C PHE A 125 5.45 -9.06 0.86
N GLN A 126 5.67 -10.10 1.67
CA GLN A 126 5.37 -10.08 3.10
C GLN A 126 6.19 -9.06 3.86
N ARG A 127 7.50 -8.95 3.59
CA ARG A 127 8.36 -7.94 4.21
C ARG A 127 7.88 -6.53 3.86
N LEU A 128 7.57 -6.28 2.59
CA LEU A 128 7.07 -4.97 2.14
C LEU A 128 5.74 -4.62 2.81
N LEU A 129 4.72 -5.47 2.67
CA LEU A 129 3.37 -5.16 3.16
C LEU A 129 3.22 -5.31 4.68
N GLY A 130 4.00 -6.17 5.31
CA GLY A 130 3.87 -6.48 6.74
C GLY A 130 4.87 -5.79 7.64
N THR A 131 6.04 -5.39 7.14
CA THR A 131 7.04 -4.67 7.95
C THR A 131 7.19 -3.24 7.47
N SER A 132 7.57 -3.04 6.21
CA SER A 132 7.84 -1.69 5.70
C SER A 132 6.60 -0.79 5.76
N LEU A 133 5.43 -1.31 5.36
CA LEU A 133 4.17 -0.54 5.43
C LEU A 133 3.69 -0.31 6.87
N ASP A 134 3.97 -1.24 7.79
CA ASP A 134 3.63 -1.07 9.21
C ASP A 134 4.52 -0.01 9.88
N ASP A 135 5.79 0.04 9.50
CA ASP A 135 6.72 1.08 9.94
C ASP A 135 6.33 2.44 9.38
N HIS A 136 6.02 2.52 8.09
CA HIS A 136 5.47 3.70 7.43
C HIS A 136 4.29 4.26 8.20
N ARG A 137 3.27 3.43 8.46
CA ARG A 137 2.07 3.82 9.20
C ARG A 137 2.37 4.41 10.58
N ARG A 138 3.27 3.75 11.33
CA ARG A 138 3.60 4.19 12.70
C ARG A 138 4.35 5.51 12.71
N ASN A 139 5.23 5.71 11.72
CA ASN A 139 6.14 6.85 11.67
C ASN A 139 5.56 8.05 10.91
N HIS A 140 4.64 7.82 9.99
CA HIS A 140 4.12 8.80 9.04
C HIS A 140 2.60 8.96 9.16
N ASP A 141 1.80 7.95 8.81
CA ASP A 141 0.33 8.05 8.79
C ASP A 141 -0.25 8.48 10.14
N ALA A 142 0.24 7.91 11.24
CA ALA A 142 -0.23 8.25 12.59
C ALA A 142 0.04 9.72 12.97
N ILE A 143 1.02 10.36 12.34
CA ILE A 143 1.30 11.78 12.49
C ILE A 143 0.32 12.59 11.61
N LEU A 144 0.15 12.20 10.35
CA LEU A 144 -0.80 12.80 9.42
C LEU A 144 -2.25 12.76 9.96
N ASP A 145 -2.70 11.63 10.50
CA ASP A 145 -4.02 11.46 11.11
C ASP A 145 -4.26 12.43 12.26
N ARG A 146 -3.26 12.63 13.12
CA ARG A 146 -3.34 13.59 14.24
C ARG A 146 -3.48 15.01 13.74
N TRP A 147 -2.80 15.37 12.65
CA TRP A 147 -2.90 16.70 12.05
C TRP A 147 -4.25 16.94 11.38
N LEU A 148 -4.77 15.94 10.68
CA LEU A 148 -6.12 15.99 10.10
C LEU A 148 -7.17 16.13 11.20
N ALA A 149 -7.05 15.40 12.31
CA ALA A 149 -7.94 15.54 13.46
C ALA A 149 -7.86 16.93 14.12
N GLY A 150 -6.64 17.45 14.32
CA GLY A 150 -6.43 18.78 14.91
C GLY A 150 -6.96 19.93 14.05
N THR A 151 -6.79 19.87 12.73
CA THR A 151 -7.33 20.88 11.80
C THR A 151 -8.85 20.83 11.66
N THR A 152 -9.47 19.69 11.96
CA THR A 152 -10.93 19.57 12.01
C THR A 152 -11.50 20.30 13.23
N LEU A 153 -10.80 20.29 14.37
CA LEU A 153 -11.22 20.99 15.60
C LEU A 153 -11.09 22.52 15.50
N GLU A 154 -10.03 23.04 14.89
CA GLU A 154 -9.89 24.49 14.67
C GLU A 154 -10.94 25.04 13.70
N LYS A 155 -11.33 24.28 12.68
CA LYS A 155 -12.42 24.66 11.76
C LYS A 155 -13.82 24.52 12.37
N SER A 156 -13.96 23.82 13.51
CA SER A 156 -15.24 23.64 14.19
C SER A 156 -15.61 24.81 15.12
N GLY A 157 -14.72 25.78 15.35
CA GLY A 157 -14.99 26.93 16.23
C GLY A 157 -15.15 26.58 17.71
N VAL A 158 -14.70 25.39 18.15
CA VAL A 158 -14.80 24.92 19.54
C VAL A 158 -13.43 24.93 20.19
N LEU A 159 -12.91 26.11 20.52
CA LEU A 159 -12.01 26.29 21.66
C LEU A 159 -12.37 27.60 22.38
N PRO A 160 -12.49 27.60 23.72
CA PRO A 160 -12.76 28.81 24.49
C PRO A 160 -11.51 29.70 24.50
N LYS A 161 -11.75 31.01 24.52
CA LYS A 161 -10.73 32.06 24.67
C LYS A 161 -9.88 31.88 25.93
#